data_AF-A0A7J5Z3R0-F1
#
_entry.id   AF-A0A7J5Z3R0-F1
#
_cell.length_a   1.000
_cell.length_b   1.000
_cell.length_c   1.000
_cell.angle_alpha   90.00
_cell.angle_beta   90.00
_cell.angle_gamma   90.00
#
_symmetry.space_group_name_H-M   'P 1'
#
loop_
_entity.id
_entity.type
_entity.pdbx_description
1 polymer ?
#
loop_
_entity_poly.entity_id
_entity_poly.type
_entity_poly.pdbx_seq_one_letter_code
_entity_poly.pdbx_strand_id
1 'polypeptide(L)'
;MKFVMQIHKLEQQNRYWELQASLSQLQSEEENSNLIRPQKPLNPLTASKSHQELHKELRMTHKRLLKVHQEGKTELQRALEKRRWEQRVKASRDQEEAKRSRSPFHQELLKRQQRLEKFERDKGQQREGPEFLRVKERLRRTAVLDA
;
A
#
# COMPACT_ATOMS: atom_id res chain seq x y z
N MET A 1 -6.97 23.30 12.21
CA MET A 1 -8.04 23.57 13.21
C MET A 1 -9.03 24.65 12.79
N LYS A 2 -8.61 25.79 12.23
CA LYS A 2 -9.52 26.90 11.86
C LYS A 2 -10.66 26.48 10.90
N PHE A 3 -10.40 25.61 9.94
CA PHE A 3 -11.41 25.13 8.97
C PHE A 3 -12.49 24.23 9.59
N VAL A 4 -12.11 23.32 10.49
CA VAL A 4 -13.06 22.42 11.20
C VAL A 4 -13.96 23.22 12.15
N MET A 5 -13.40 24.22 12.84
CA MET A 5 -14.19 25.12 13.69
C MET A 5 -15.18 25.97 12.88
N GLN A 6 -14.81 26.36 11.66
CA GLN A 6 -15.69 27.13 10.77
C GLN A 6 -16.90 26.30 10.29
N ILE A 7 -16.69 25.02 9.96
CA ILE A 7 -17.78 24.11 9.56
C ILE A 7 -18.73 23.87 10.72
N HIS A 8 -18.18 23.61 11.91
CA HIS A 8 -19.00 23.44 13.11
C HIS A 8 -19.83 24.70 13.41
N LYS A 9 -19.24 25.89 13.27
CA LYS A 9 -19.95 27.16 13.45
C LYS A 9 -21.10 27.34 12.45
N LEU A 10 -20.91 26.98 11.18
CA LEU A 10 -21.95 27.06 10.15
C LEU A 10 -23.06 26.01 10.35
N GLU A 11 -22.71 24.82 10.85
CA GLU A 11 -23.68 23.77 11.18
C GLU A 11 -24.53 24.13 12.41
N GLN A 12 -23.90 24.73 13.43
CA GLN A 12 -24.61 25.25 14.60
C GLN A 12 -25.55 26.40 14.23
N GLN A 13 -25.11 27.29 13.33
CA GLN A 13 -25.94 28.40 12.87
C GLN A 13 -27.14 27.91 12.05
N ASN A 14 -26.99 26.86 11.23
CA ASN A 14 -28.13 26.25 10.55
C ASN A 14 -29.10 25.57 11.52
N ARG A 15 -28.61 24.83 12.53
CA ARG A 15 -29.47 24.24 13.57
C ARG A 15 -30.24 25.30 14.35
N TYR A 16 -29.61 26.43 14.65
CA TYR A 16 -30.27 27.54 15.34
C TYR A 16 -31.44 28.11 14.51
N TRP A 17 -31.24 28.31 13.21
CA TRP A 17 -32.30 28.76 12.30
C TRP A 17 -33.43 27.75 12.13
N GLU A 18 -33.11 26.45 12.07
CA GLU A 18 -34.11 25.37 12.00
C GLU A 18 -34.95 25.29 13.29
N LEU A 19 -34.31 25.40 14.46
CA LEU A 19 -35.00 25.40 15.75
C LEU A 19 -35.91 26.62 15.90
N GLN A 20 -35.44 27.80 15.49
CA GLN A 20 -36.24 29.02 15.51
C GLN A 20 -37.46 28.92 14.59
N ALA A 21 -37.31 28.32 13.40
CA ALA A 21 -38.42 28.04 12.50
C ALA A 21 -39.45 27.08 13.13
N SER A 22 -38.99 26.01 13.80
CA SER A 22 -39.90 25.07 14.49
C SER A 22 -40.63 25.67 15.69
N LEU A 23 -39.96 26.53 16.46
CA LEU A 23 -40.53 27.18 17.64
C LEU A 23 -41.61 28.20 17.24
N SER A 24 -41.37 28.97 16.18
CA SER A 24 -42.37 29.86 15.59
C SER A 24 -43.55 29.12 14.97
N GLN A 25 -43.36 27.88 14.53
CA GLN A 25 -44.43 27.03 14.00
C GLN A 25 -45.35 26.54 15.12
N LEU A 26 -44.79 26.07 16.25
CA LEU A 26 -45.55 25.63 17.42
C LEU A 26 -46.31 26.77 18.11
N GLN A 27 -45.73 27.97 18.20
CA GLN A 27 -46.41 29.14 18.75
C GLN A 27 -47.58 29.65 17.89
N SER A 28 -47.72 29.18 16.64
CA SER A 28 -48.76 29.62 15.72
C SER A 28 -50.00 28.71 15.68
N GLU A 29 -49.92 27.50 16.22
CA GLU A 29 -51.01 26.51 16.17
C GLU A 29 -52.07 26.73 17.27
N GLU A 30 -51.71 27.33 18.42
CA GLU A 30 -52.65 27.55 19.54
C GLU A 30 -53.59 28.76 19.38
N GLU A 31 -53.22 29.80 18.62
CA GLU A 31 -54.03 31.02 18.46
C GLU A 31 -54.83 31.13 17.14
N ASN A 32 -54.81 30.13 16.26
CA ASN A 32 -55.22 30.31 14.85
C ASN A 32 -56.19 29.28 14.27
N SER A 33 -57.21 28.86 15.04
CA SER A 33 -58.26 27.98 14.50
C SER A 33 -59.31 28.71 13.65
N ASN A 34 -59.41 30.06 13.68
CA ASN A 34 -60.51 30.81 13.05
C ASN A 34 -60.10 31.95 12.10
N LEU A 35 -58.85 32.05 11.64
CA LEU A 35 -58.41 33.09 10.69
C LEU A 35 -57.83 32.50 9.40
N ILE A 36 -58.34 32.94 8.23
CA ILE A 36 -57.73 32.66 6.93
C ILE A 36 -56.43 33.47 6.82
N ARG A 37 -55.29 32.80 6.94
CA ARG A 37 -53.96 33.41 6.73
C ARG A 37 -53.53 33.24 5.27
N PRO A 38 -52.91 34.26 4.65
CA PRO A 38 -52.22 34.06 3.38
C PRO A 38 -51.12 33.01 3.59
N GLN A 39 -51.20 31.89 2.87
CA GLN A 39 -50.15 30.87 2.89
C GLN A 39 -48.89 31.47 2.28
N LYS A 40 -47.76 31.36 3.00
CA LYS A 40 -46.45 31.70 2.44
C LYS A 40 -46.23 30.76 1.24
N PRO A 41 -45.99 31.29 0.02
CA PRO A 41 -45.72 30.43 -1.12
C PRO A 41 -44.52 29.55 -0.79
N LEU A 42 -44.66 28.25 -1.06
CA LEU A 42 -43.63 27.27 -0.77
C LEU A 42 -42.34 27.70 -1.49
N ASN A 43 -41.23 27.77 -0.75
CA ASN A 43 -39.94 28.16 -1.33
C ASN A 43 -39.63 27.21 -2.50
N PRO A 44 -39.38 27.70 -3.73
CA PRO A 44 -39.15 26.83 -4.88
C PRO A 44 -37.99 25.84 -4.67
N LEU A 45 -37.02 26.19 -3.81
CA LEU A 45 -35.91 25.32 -3.38
C LEU A 45 -36.38 24.13 -2.54
N THR A 46 -37.46 24.28 -1.77
CA THR A 46 -38.07 23.19 -0.99
C THR A 46 -39.31 22.60 -1.66
N ALA A 47 -39.91 23.28 -2.64
CA ALA A 47 -41.06 22.80 -3.39
C ALA A 47 -40.69 21.71 -4.40
N SER A 48 -39.51 21.83 -5.03
CA SER A 48 -39.04 20.82 -5.97
C SER A 48 -38.31 19.68 -5.26
N LYS A 49 -38.93 18.50 -5.22
CA LYS A 49 -38.33 17.27 -4.68
C LYS A 49 -36.99 16.95 -5.36
N SER A 50 -36.90 17.15 -6.67
CA SER A 50 -35.67 16.95 -7.45
C SER A 50 -34.52 17.85 -6.97
N HIS A 51 -34.81 19.12 -6.68
CA HIS A 51 -33.78 20.04 -6.17
C HIS A 51 -33.26 19.63 -4.79
N GLN A 52 -34.16 19.18 -3.91
CA GLN A 52 -33.78 18.66 -2.60
C GLN A 52 -32.92 17.40 -2.70
N GLU A 53 -33.27 16.48 -3.60
CA GLU A 53 -32.52 15.26 -3.85
C GLU A 53 -31.10 15.57 -4.35
N LEU A 54 -30.98 16.49 -5.32
CA LEU A 54 -29.69 16.96 -5.80
C LEU A 54 -28.85 17.57 -4.66
N HIS A 55 -29.44 18.41 -3.81
CA HIS A 55 -28.72 18.98 -2.66
C HIS A 55 -28.23 17.91 -1.69
N LYS A 56 -29.07 16.90 -1.41
CA LYS A 56 -28.68 15.75 -0.57
C LYS A 56 -27.53 14.96 -1.20
N GLU A 57 -27.61 14.68 -2.50
CA GLU A 57 -26.55 13.97 -3.24
C GLU A 57 -25.22 14.74 -3.25
N LEU A 58 -25.25 16.05 -3.51
CA LEU A 58 -24.07 16.91 -3.46
C LEU A 58 -23.42 16.92 -2.06
N ARG A 59 -24.23 16.99 -1.00
CA ARG A 59 -23.71 16.89 0.37
C ARG A 59 -23.12 15.51 0.66
N MET A 60 -23.75 14.43 0.18
CA MET A 60 -23.29 13.07 0.39
C MET A 60 -21.99 12.77 -0.36
N THR A 61 -21.87 13.24 -1.61
CA THR A 61 -20.65 13.11 -2.42
C THR A 61 -19.49 13.88 -1.80
N HIS A 62 -19.70 15.13 -1.41
CA HIS A 62 -18.68 15.93 -0.72
C HIS A 62 -18.22 15.27 0.59
N LYS A 63 -19.16 14.82 1.43
CA LYS A 63 -18.82 14.10 2.67
C LYS A 63 -18.03 12.83 2.40
N ARG A 64 -18.34 12.08 1.34
CA ARG A 64 -17.59 10.86 0.96
C ARG A 64 -16.18 11.18 0.50
N LEU A 65 -16.00 12.20 -0.34
CA LEU A 65 -14.68 12.67 -0.77
C LEU A 65 -13.84 13.18 0.40
N LEU A 66 -14.44 13.90 1.34
CA LEU A 66 -13.76 14.28 2.57
C LEU A 66 -13.45 13.10 3.48
N LYS A 67 -14.30 12.08 3.56
CA LYS A 67 -14.02 10.87 4.35
C LYS A 67 -12.77 10.15 3.82
N VAL A 68 -12.63 10.02 2.50
CA VAL A 68 -11.40 9.49 1.87
C VAL A 68 -10.17 10.33 2.26
N HIS A 69 -10.35 11.65 2.41
CA HIS A 69 -9.29 12.55 2.90
C HIS A 69 -9.11 12.52 4.44
N GLN A 70 -10.12 12.10 5.19
CA GLN A 70 -10.15 12.01 6.66
C GLN A 70 -9.74 10.63 7.20
N GLU A 71 -9.66 9.59 6.36
CA GLU A 71 -8.98 8.31 6.66
C GLU A 71 -7.46 8.51 6.95
N GLY A 72 -7.02 9.76 7.05
CA GLY A 72 -5.84 10.20 7.80
C GLY A 72 -4.55 10.12 7.02
N LYS A 73 -4.55 9.39 5.90
CA LYS A 73 -3.38 9.22 5.05
C LYS A 73 -3.74 9.51 3.60
N THR A 74 -3.22 10.63 3.11
CA THR A 74 -3.17 10.93 1.67
C THR A 74 -2.47 9.79 0.91
N GLU A 75 -2.72 9.65 -0.39
CA GLU A 75 -2.06 8.65 -1.22
C GLU A 75 -0.52 8.74 -1.11
N LEU A 76 0.01 9.95 -1.08
CA LEU A 76 1.44 10.20 -0.87
C LEU A 76 1.93 9.68 0.48
N GLN A 77 1.19 9.92 1.57
CA GLN A 77 1.55 9.38 2.89
C GLN A 77 1.52 7.84 2.88
N ARG A 78 0.53 7.23 2.23
CA ARG A 78 0.45 5.77 2.06
C ARG A 78 1.64 5.23 1.27
N ALA A 79 2.04 5.89 0.19
CA ALA A 79 3.20 5.54 -0.62
C ALA A 79 4.52 5.68 0.18
N LEU A 80 4.68 6.74 0.96
CA LEU A 80 5.85 6.94 1.81
C LEU A 80 5.93 5.91 2.94
N GLU A 81 4.80 5.55 3.56
CA GLU A 81 4.75 4.48 4.55
C GLU A 81 5.13 3.13 3.97
N LYS A 82 4.57 2.80 2.81
CA LYS A 82 4.91 1.59 2.05
C LYS A 82 6.40 1.53 1.77
N ARG A 83 6.98 2.60 1.22
CA ARG A 83 8.44 2.70 0.94
C ARG A 83 9.28 2.51 2.20
N ARG A 84 8.92 3.15 3.32
CA ARG A 84 9.63 2.98 4.60
C ARG A 84 9.56 1.54 5.11
N TRP A 85 8.41 0.89 4.97
CA TRP A 85 8.24 -0.51 5.36
C TRP A 85 9.08 -1.43 4.48
N GLU A 86 9.04 -1.26 3.16
CA GLU A 86 9.83 -2.04 2.20
C GLU A 86 11.33 -1.91 2.48
N GLN A 87 11.82 -0.70 2.79
CA GLN A 87 13.22 -0.48 3.16
C GLN A 87 13.61 -1.23 4.43
N ARG A 88 12.76 -1.23 5.47
CA ARG A 88 13.02 -1.97 6.71
C ARG A 88 13.03 -3.48 6.48
N VAL A 89 12.09 -3.99 5.70
CA VAL A 89 12.02 -5.42 5.35
C VAL A 89 13.27 -5.83 4.57
N LYS A 90 13.68 -5.02 3.59
CA LYS A 90 14.91 -5.28 2.84
C LYS A 90 16.13 -5.30 3.76
N ALA A 91 16.31 -4.29 4.61
CA ALA A 91 17.43 -4.22 5.54
C ALA A 91 17.45 -5.43 6.51
N SER A 92 16.29 -5.86 7.02
CA SER A 92 16.18 -7.05 7.86
C SER A 92 16.59 -8.31 7.12
N ARG A 93 16.13 -8.47 5.87
CA ARG A 93 16.46 -9.62 5.02
C ARG A 93 17.96 -9.68 4.70
N ASP A 94 18.54 -8.54 4.32
CA ASP A 94 19.97 -8.43 4.01
C ASP A 94 20.83 -8.75 5.25
N GLN A 95 20.40 -8.30 6.45
CA GLN A 95 21.07 -8.63 7.70
C GLN A 95 20.99 -10.13 8.03
N GLU A 96 19.84 -10.76 7.81
CA GLU A 96 19.66 -12.19 8.03
C GLU A 96 20.49 -13.02 7.03
N GLU A 97 20.57 -12.59 5.77
CA GLU A 97 21.41 -13.20 4.75
C GLU A 97 22.91 -13.03 5.06
N ALA A 98 23.33 -11.88 5.58
CA ALA A 98 24.69 -11.66 6.07
C ALA A 98 25.03 -12.57 7.28
N LYS A 99 24.08 -12.81 8.17
CA LYS A 99 24.25 -13.78 9.28
C LYS A 99 24.31 -15.21 8.76
N ARG A 100 23.45 -15.55 7.80
CA ARG A 100 23.37 -16.88 7.20
C ARG A 100 24.62 -17.22 6.40
N SER A 101 25.17 -16.26 5.67
CA SER A 101 26.45 -16.42 4.95
C SER A 101 27.65 -16.55 5.90
N ARG A 102 27.59 -15.92 7.08
CA ARG A 102 28.58 -16.14 8.15
C ARG A 102 28.44 -17.47 8.89
N SER A 103 27.39 -18.23 8.63
CA SER A 103 27.17 -19.53 9.29
C SER A 103 28.30 -20.51 8.94
N PRO A 104 28.81 -21.30 9.92
CA PRO A 104 29.80 -22.35 9.67
C PRO A 104 29.38 -23.31 8.55
N PHE A 105 28.08 -23.62 8.47
CA PHE A 105 27.53 -24.48 7.42
C PHE A 105 27.66 -23.87 6.02
N HIS A 106 27.42 -22.55 5.88
CA HIS A 106 27.57 -21.86 4.60
C HIS A 106 29.03 -21.80 4.16
N GLN A 107 29.96 -21.59 5.09
CA GLN A 107 31.39 -21.67 4.81
C GLN A 107 31.81 -23.07 4.34
N GLU A 108 31.26 -24.13 4.93
CA GLU A 108 31.55 -25.51 4.51
C GLU A 108 30.99 -25.82 3.12
N LEU A 109 29.80 -25.31 2.79
CA LEU A 109 29.26 -25.37 1.42
C LEU A 109 30.20 -24.68 0.42
N LEU A 110 30.67 -23.46 0.72
CA LEU A 110 31.65 -22.75 -0.13
C LEU A 110 32.94 -23.54 -0.33
N LYS A 111 33.50 -24.12 0.75
CA LYS A 111 34.68 -24.98 0.65
C LYS A 111 34.42 -26.23 -0.20
N ARG A 112 33.24 -26.85 -0.08
CA ARG A 112 32.86 -28.01 -0.90
C ARG A 112 32.73 -27.62 -2.37
N GLN A 113 32.11 -26.48 -2.67
CA GLN A 113 32.03 -25.95 -4.04
C GLN A 113 33.42 -25.72 -4.64
N GLN A 114 34.31 -25.03 -3.92
CA GLN A 114 35.69 -24.79 -4.40
C GLN A 114 36.45 -26.10 -4.65
N ARG A 115 36.25 -27.12 -3.82
CA ARG A 115 36.84 -28.45 -4.04
C ARG A 115 36.35 -29.09 -5.33
N LEU A 116 35.04 -29.02 -5.60
CA LEU A 116 34.45 -29.57 -6.83
C LEU A 116 34.95 -28.82 -8.07
N GLU A 117 34.97 -27.48 -8.03
CA GLU A 117 35.45 -26.66 -9.16
C GLU A 117 36.93 -26.91 -9.49
N LYS A 118 37.77 -27.19 -8.49
CA LYS A 118 39.16 -27.61 -8.70
C LYS A 118 39.21 -28.99 -9.35
N PHE A 119 38.43 -29.94 -8.82
CA PHE A 119 38.39 -31.29 -9.36
C PHE A 119 37.87 -31.35 -10.80
N GLU A 120 36.91 -30.50 -11.15
CA GLU A 120 36.40 -30.35 -12.51
C GLU A 120 37.45 -29.73 -13.44
N ARG A 121 38.19 -28.71 -12.98
CA ARG A 121 39.32 -28.15 -13.74
C ARG A 121 40.43 -29.17 -13.98
N ASP A 122 40.83 -29.92 -12.95
CA ASP A 122 41.88 -30.93 -13.06
C ASP A 122 41.44 -32.09 -13.98
N LYS A 123 40.16 -32.49 -13.92
CA LYS A 123 39.59 -33.46 -14.87
C LYS A 123 39.51 -32.90 -16.29
N GLY A 124 39.20 -31.61 -16.45
CA GLY A 124 39.23 -30.91 -17.73
C GLY A 124 40.62 -30.98 -18.35
N GLN A 125 41.65 -30.59 -17.59
CA GLN A 125 43.05 -30.62 -18.02
C GLN A 125 43.55 -32.04 -18.36
N GLN A 126 43.15 -33.06 -17.60
CA GLN A 126 43.47 -34.46 -17.93
C GLN A 126 42.74 -34.99 -19.18
N ARG A 127 41.65 -34.34 -19.60
CA ARG A 127 40.86 -34.68 -20.78
C ARG A 127 41.18 -33.80 -21.99
N GLU A 128 41.89 -32.68 -21.81
CA GLU A 128 42.23 -31.71 -22.87
C GLU A 128 43.30 -32.20 -23.86
N GLY A 129 44.00 -33.31 -23.55
CA GLY A 129 44.94 -33.95 -24.48
C GLY A 129 44.30 -35.11 -25.26
N PRO A 130 44.56 -35.26 -26.58
CA PRO A 130 44.09 -36.40 -27.35
C PRO A 130 44.45 -37.74 -26.70
N GLU A 131 43.50 -38.67 -26.62
CA GLU A 131 43.69 -39.97 -25.95
C GLU A 131 44.92 -40.76 -26.47
N PHE A 132 45.25 -40.62 -27.75
CA PHE A 132 46.39 -41.30 -28.36
C PHE A 132 47.74 -40.91 -27.73
N LEU A 133 47.88 -39.69 -27.21
CA LEU A 133 49.10 -39.26 -26.49
C LEU A 133 49.25 -40.03 -25.18
N ARG A 134 48.14 -40.25 -24.46
CA ARG A 134 48.11 -41.03 -23.21
C ARG A 134 48.41 -42.50 -23.47
N VAL A 135 47.89 -43.07 -24.56
CA VAL A 135 48.17 -44.45 -24.96
C VAL A 135 49.62 -44.63 -25.36
N LYS A 136 50.18 -43.71 -26.18
CA LYS A 136 51.59 -43.74 -26.60
C LYS A 136 52.55 -43.67 -25.42
N GLU A 137 52.28 -42.83 -24.42
CA GLU A 137 53.12 -42.74 -23.23
C GLU A 137 53.08 -44.02 -22.38
N ARG A 138 51.89 -44.62 -22.20
CA ARG A 138 51.73 -45.90 -21.48
C ARG A 138 52.54 -47.02 -22.13
N LEU A 139 52.46 -47.14 -23.46
CA LEU A 139 53.22 -48.13 -24.22
C LEU A 139 54.74 -47.91 -24.09
N ARG A 140 55.19 -46.65 -24.03
CA ARG A 140 56.61 -46.33 -23.82
C ARG A 140 57.11 -46.76 -22.44
N ARG A 141 56.26 -46.68 -21.40
CA ARG A 141 56.63 -47.06 -20.02
C ARG A 141 56.70 -48.59 -19.85
N THR A 142 55.84 -49.34 -20.53
CA THR A 142 55.87 -50.81 -20.49
C THR A 142 57.03 -51.37 -21.31
N ALA A 143 57.34 -50.77 -22.46
CA ALA A 143 58.44 -51.22 -23.32
C ALA A 143 59.84 -51.12 -22.67
N VAL A 144 60.02 -50.29 -21.64
CA VAL A 144 61.29 -50.13 -20.92
C VAL A 144 61.47 -51.17 -19.80
N LEU A 145 60.41 -51.88 -19.41
CA LEU A 145 60.49 -52.96 -18.42
C LEU A 145 60.73 -54.35 -19.04
N ASP A 146 60.57 -54.46 -20.36
CA ASP A 146 60.74 -55.69 -21.16
C ASP A 146 62.06 -55.73 -21.98
N ALA A 147 63.03 -54.86 -21.66
CA ALA A 147 64.36 -54.80 -22.30
C ALA A 147 65.46 -54.83 -21.24
#